data_AF-A0A967F5Z0-F1
#
_entry.id   AF-A0A967F5Z0-F1
#
_cell.length_a   1.000
_cell.length_b   1.000
_cell.length_c   1.000
_cell.angle_alpha   90.00
_cell.angle_beta   90.00
_cell.angle_gamma   90.00
#
_symmetry.space_group_name_H-M   'P 1'
#
loop_
_entity.id
_entity.type
_entity.pdbx_description
1 polymer ?
#
loop_
_entity_poly.entity_id
_entity_poly.type
_entity_poly.pdbx_seq_one_letter_code
_entity_poly.pdbx_strand_id
1 'polypeptide(L)' 'VGGLERGVIEVTEDEGKLRWSDPQEGDDLLLDFEVLGQVIEVYFDGLVILETLFPDA' A
#
# COMPACT_ATOMS: atom_id res chain seq x y z
N VAL A 1 4.51 -4.32 -1.97
CA VAL A 1 5.67 -3.64 -1.32
C VAL A 1 6.81 -4.63 -1.20
N GLY A 2 7.96 -4.34 -1.79
CA GLY A 2 9.11 -5.24 -1.77
C GLY A 2 8.81 -6.61 -2.40
N GLY A 3 7.94 -6.65 -3.41
CA GLY A 3 7.49 -7.88 -4.06
C GLY A 3 6.43 -8.70 -3.32
N LEU A 4 6.00 -8.31 -2.11
CA LEU A 4 4.88 -8.93 -1.41
C LEU A 4 3.61 -8.09 -1.52
N GLU A 5 2.48 -8.76 -1.81
CA GLU A 5 1.16 -8.15 -1.75
C GLU A 5 0.82 -7.76 -0.30
N ARG A 6 0.31 -6.54 -0.11
CA ARG A 6 -0.06 -6.01 1.22
C ARG A 6 -1.56 -5.83 1.42
N GLY A 7 -2.34 -5.95 0.36
CA GLY A 7 -3.80 -5.89 0.40
C GLY A 7 -4.38 -5.42 -0.92
N VAL A 8 -5.71 -5.33 -0.95
CA VAL A 8 -6.51 -4.91 -2.10
C VAL A 8 -7.21 -3.60 -1.76
N ILE A 9 -7.18 -2.65 -2.69
CA ILE A 9 -7.93 -1.39 -2.56
C ILE A 9 -9.32 -1.65 -3.14
N GLU A 10 -10.31 -1.80 -2.28
CA GLU A 10 -11.71 -1.84 -2.68
C GLU A 10 -12.23 -0.41 -2.86
N VAL A 11 -12.79 -0.11 -4.02
CA VAL A 11 -13.40 1.19 -4.32
C VAL A 11 -14.90 1.09 -4.09
N THR A 12 -15.42 1.89 -3.15
CA THR A 12 -16.85 1.98 -2.86
C THR A 12 -17.36 3.37 -3.12
N GLU A 13 -18.50 3.45 -3.81
CA GLU A 13 -19.16 4.69 -4.26
C GLU A 13 -18.31 5.51 -5.25
N ASP A 14 -17.11 5.99 -4.86
CA ASP A 14 -16.16 6.70 -5.73
C ASP A 14 -14.68 6.63 -5.27
N GLU A 15 -14.39 6.20 -4.03
CA GLU A 15 -13.03 6.13 -3.50
C GLU A 15 -12.72 4.80 -2.81
N GLY A 16 -11.42 4.47 -2.76
CA GLY A 16 -10.89 3.33 -2.03
C GLY A 16 -9.54 3.69 -1.44
N LYS A 17 -9.27 3.26 -0.22
CA LYS A 17 -8.00 3.52 0.47
C LYS A 17 -7.57 2.31 1.29
N LEU A 18 -6.26 2.12 1.37
CA LEU A 18 -5.62 1.17 2.26
C LEU A 18 -4.60 1.95 3.09
N ARG A 19 -4.66 1.80 4.41
CA ARG A 19 -3.83 2.56 5.36
C ARG A 19 -3.23 1.61 6.36
N TRP A 20 -2.00 1.90 6.74
CA TRP A 20 -1.27 1.18 7.78
C TRP A 20 -0.67 2.16 8.78
N SER A 21 -0.66 1.77 10.04
CA SER A 21 -0.09 2.56 11.14
C SER A 21 0.59 1.67 12.18
N ASP A 22 1.65 2.20 12.79
CA ASP A 22 2.29 1.63 13.99
C ASP A 22 2.61 2.79 14.96
N PRO A 23 1.93 2.87 16.14
CA PRO A 23 0.90 1.94 16.62
C PRO A 23 -0.37 1.98 15.74
N GLN A 24 -1.17 0.92 15.77
CA GLN A 24 -2.43 0.85 15.02
C GLN A 24 -3.39 1.99 15.45
N GLU A 25 -3.91 2.73 14.47
CA GLU A 25 -4.82 3.85 14.67
C GLU A 25 -6.19 3.57 14.02
N GLY A 26 -7.24 3.54 14.83
CA GLY A 26 -8.62 3.40 14.34
C GLY A 26 -8.83 2.13 13.50
N ASP A 27 -9.26 2.32 12.26
CA ASP A 27 -9.54 1.25 11.29
C ASP A 27 -8.35 0.96 10.35
N ASP A 28 -7.19 1.60 10.57
CA ASP A 28 -5.99 1.31 9.81
C ASP A 28 -5.50 -0.12 10.11
N LEU A 29 -4.84 -0.72 9.12
CA LEU A 29 -4.12 -1.97 9.31
C LEU A 29 -2.87 -1.72 10.18
N LEU A 30 -2.42 -2.74 10.89
CA LEU A 30 -1.13 -2.66 11.58
C LEU A 30 0.00 -2.62 10.54
N LEU A 31 0.90 -1.65 10.65
CA LEU A 31 2.13 -1.62 9.86
C LEU A 31 3.14 -2.64 10.44
N ASP A 32 3.12 -3.87 9.92
CA ASP A 32 3.95 -4.98 10.40
C ASP A 32 5.07 -5.37 9.41
N PHE A 33 5.43 -4.47 8.50
CA PHE A 33 6.44 -4.70 7.47
C PHE A 33 7.37 -3.50 7.25
N GLU A 34 8.61 -3.80 6.88
CA GLU A 34 9.60 -2.80 6.46
C GLU A 34 9.20 -2.18 5.11
N VAL A 35 9.00 -0.86 5.09
CA VAL A 35 8.65 -0.09 3.88
C VAL A 35 9.82 0.76 3.37
N LEU A 36 10.77 1.11 4.24
CA LEU A 36 11.91 1.94 3.86
C LEU A 36 12.86 1.20 2.92
N GLY A 37 13.29 1.88 1.86
CA GLY A 37 14.09 1.33 0.77
C GLY A 37 13.34 0.34 -0.13
N GLN A 38 12.02 0.18 0.01
CA GLN A 38 11.24 -0.78 -0.78
C GLN A 38 10.56 -0.13 -1.97
N VAL A 39 10.42 -0.89 -3.06
CA VAL A 39 9.54 -0.51 -4.16
C VAL A 39 8.09 -0.78 -3.77
N ILE A 40 7.26 0.24 -3.93
CA ILE A 40 5.80 0.17 -3.83
C ILE A 40 5.26 0.08 -5.25
N GLU A 41 4.46 -0.94 -5.48
CA GLU A 41 3.75 -1.17 -6.74
C GLU A 41 2.26 -1.23 -6.44
N VAL A 42 1.45 -0.64 -7.32
CA VAL A 42 -0.02 -0.79 -7.31
C VAL A 42 -0.44 -1.34 -8.66
N TYR A 43 -1.27 -2.38 -8.62
CA TYR A 43 -1.74 -3.08 -9.81
C TYR A 43 -3.23 -2.83 -10.04
N PHE A 44 -3.62 -2.64 -11.29
CA PHE A 44 -5.02 -2.64 -11.74
C PHE A 44 -5.16 -3.58 -12.94
N ASP A 45 -5.99 -4.61 -12.80
CA ASP A 45 -6.18 -5.65 -13.83
C ASP A 45 -4.85 -6.29 -14.29
N GLY A 46 -3.94 -6.53 -13.33
CA GLY A 46 -2.62 -7.11 -13.57
C GLY A 46 -1.57 -6.15 -14.15
N LEU A 47 -1.93 -4.90 -14.45
CA LEU A 47 -1.02 -3.86 -14.91
C LEU A 47 -0.50 -3.02 -13.74
N VAL A 48 0.80 -2.78 -13.65
CA VAL A 48 1.38 -1.79 -12.72
C VAL A 48 0.95 -0.39 -13.13
N ILE A 49 0.17 0.29 -12.29
CA ILE A 49 -0.31 1.66 -12.50
C ILE A 49 0.44 2.70 -11.66
N LEU A 50 1.15 2.26 -10.63
CA LEU A 50 2.05 3.07 -9.82
C LEU A 50 3.24 2.21 -9.43
N GLU A 51 4.44 2.76 -9.59
CA GLU A 51 5.71 2.19 -9.14
C GLU A 51 6.58 3.31 -8.58
N THR A 52 7.04 3.19 -7.34
CA THR A 52 7.92 4.19 -6.70
C THR A 52 8.78 3.54 -5.61
N LEU A 53 9.99 4.05 -5.41
CA LEU A 53 10.84 3.68 -4.27
C LEU A 53 10.41 4.48 -3.05
N PHE A 54 10.28 3.85 -1.88
CA PHE A 54 9.93 4.57 -0.64
C PHE A 54 11.12 4.68 0.32
N PRO A 55 11.37 5.84 0.95
CA PRO A 55 10.85 7.14 0.55
C PRO A 55 11.51 7.54 -0.78
N ASP A 56 10.72 8.14 -1.67
CA ASP A 56 11.29 8.83 -2.84
C ASP A 56 11.71 10.24 -2.42
N ALA A 57 12.67 10.82 -3.14
CA ALA A 57 13.30 12.11 -2.79
C ALA A 57 12.38 13.33 -3.01
#